data_AF-A0A8H7KSH3-F1
#
_entry.id   AF-A0A8H7KSH3-F1
#
_cell.length_a   1.000
_cell.length_b   1.000
_cell.length_c   1.000
_cell.angle_alpha   90.00
_cell.angle_beta   90.00
_cell.angle_gamma   90.00
#
_symmetry.space_group_name_H-M   'P 1'
#
loop_
_entity.id
_entity.type
_entity.pdbx_description
1 polymer ?
#
loop_
_entity_poly.entity_id
_entity_poly.type
_entity_poly.pdbx_seq_one_letter_code
_entity_poly.pdbx_strand_id
1 'polypeptide(L)'
;MSNPWHRWEHPYYPFYYFRSEDLAGSYLRPADSPEVVEGQKAIFDLVVGDRVAKRAVTKFATGDVKDLVKIEFGAADAWFEEEEEIFVHPKDPYKASCSSRVDVLQSSKHVVVKVDGVEVANTHQPRLLFETSLRGTANYYSVRLPNGQLAEDVVWWYRNPVLECGAIKGYVAFYDEKVDVWVDGVKQAR
;
A
#
# COMPACT_ATOMS: atom_id res chain seq x y z
N MET A 1 6.46 8.68 4.16
CA MET A 1 7.20 7.70 3.33
C MET A 1 6.52 7.64 1.98
N SER A 2 7.26 7.64 0.88
CA SER A 2 6.65 7.45 -0.45
C SER A 2 6.26 6.00 -0.67
N ASN A 3 5.27 5.74 -1.54
CA ASN A 3 4.91 4.38 -1.94
C ASN A 3 6.12 3.66 -2.58
N PRO A 4 6.42 2.41 -2.17
CA PRO A 4 7.45 1.62 -2.81
C PRO A 4 7.05 1.23 -4.24
N TRP A 5 8.05 1.18 -5.11
CA TRP A 5 7.87 0.73 -6.49
C TRP A 5 7.99 -0.79 -6.55
N HIS A 6 7.06 -1.43 -7.25
CA HIS A 6 7.12 -2.86 -7.53
C HIS A 6 7.83 -3.09 -8.86
N ARG A 7 8.87 -3.93 -8.87
CA ARG A 7 9.56 -4.31 -10.12
C ARG A 7 9.81 -5.82 -10.17
N TRP A 8 9.55 -6.42 -11.32
CA TRP A 8 9.82 -7.83 -11.58
C TRP A 8 11.23 -7.95 -12.17
N GLU A 9 12.13 -8.61 -11.45
CA GLU A 9 13.41 -9.06 -11.99
C GLU A 9 13.34 -10.53 -12.48
N HIS A 10 12.27 -11.25 -12.13
CA HIS A 10 11.95 -12.62 -12.56
C HIS A 10 10.42 -12.83 -12.57
N PRO A 11 9.87 -13.94 -13.13
CA PRO A 11 8.44 -14.05 -13.42
C PRO A 11 7.54 -14.47 -12.23
N TYR A 12 8.12 -14.65 -11.03
CA TYR A 12 7.43 -15.31 -9.92
C TYR A 12 6.82 -14.32 -8.93
N TYR A 13 7.57 -13.28 -8.54
CA TYR A 13 7.16 -12.25 -7.59
C TYR A 13 7.93 -10.94 -7.84
N PRO A 14 7.40 -9.78 -7.42
CA PRO A 14 8.11 -8.51 -7.50
C PRO A 14 9.09 -8.29 -6.33
N PHE A 15 9.94 -7.28 -6.49
CA PHE A 15 10.76 -6.69 -5.43
C PHE A 15 10.25 -5.28 -5.09
N TYR A 16 10.43 -4.86 -3.84
CA TYR A 16 10.25 -3.46 -3.44
C TYR A 16 11.48 -2.63 -3.73
N TYR A 17 11.25 -1.47 -4.32
CA TYR A 17 12.23 -0.41 -4.47
C TYR A 17 11.75 0.84 -3.74
N PHE A 18 12.68 1.48 -3.04
CA PHE A 18 12.46 2.72 -2.32
C PHE A 18 13.30 3.81 -2.94
N ARG A 19 12.93 5.09 -2.78
CA ARG A 19 13.85 6.16 -3.15
C ARG A 19 15.04 6.14 -2.19
N SER A 20 16.22 6.42 -2.72
CA SER A 20 17.45 6.45 -1.92
C SER A 20 17.40 7.47 -0.78
N GLU A 21 16.63 8.54 -0.94
CA GLU A 21 16.43 9.58 0.08
C GLU A 21 15.55 9.14 1.25
N ASP A 22 14.67 8.15 1.05
CA ASP A 22 13.82 7.61 2.13
C ASP A 22 14.59 6.63 3.04
N LEU A 23 15.78 6.17 2.61
CA LEU A 23 16.66 5.30 3.39
C LEU A 23 17.82 6.10 3.99
N ALA A 24 17.74 6.37 5.29
CA ALA A 24 18.76 7.13 6.00
C ALA A 24 20.15 6.50 5.86
N GLY A 25 21.11 7.26 5.32
CA GLY A 25 22.47 6.79 5.05
C GLY A 25 23.25 6.36 6.29
N SER A 26 22.84 6.78 7.49
CA SER A 26 23.42 6.37 8.76
C SER A 26 23.32 4.88 9.04
N TYR A 27 22.36 4.18 8.41
CA TYR A 27 22.18 2.74 8.53
C TYR A 27 22.93 1.94 7.48
N LEU A 28 23.71 2.59 6.60
CA LEU A 28 24.35 1.93 5.47
C LEU A 28 25.86 1.93 5.65
N ARG A 29 26.44 0.73 5.63
CA ARG A 29 27.88 0.53 5.57
C ARG A 29 28.24 -0.13 4.24
N PRO A 30 29.24 0.36 3.49
CA PRO A 30 29.73 -0.37 2.31
C PRO A 30 30.04 -1.82 2.69
N ALA A 31 29.56 -2.78 1.91
CA ALA A 31 29.85 -4.19 2.17
C ALA A 31 31.35 -4.49 1.94
N ASP A 32 31.90 -5.44 2.70
CA ASP A 32 33.25 -5.95 2.43
C ASP A 32 33.31 -6.53 1.01
N SER A 33 34.23 -6.03 0.18
CA SER A 33 34.28 -6.29 -1.26
C SER A 33 32.98 -5.89 -1.99
N PRO A 34 32.72 -4.58 -2.16
CA PRO A 34 31.51 -4.15 -2.83
C PRO A 34 31.54 -4.67 -4.27
N GLU A 35 30.51 -5.39 -4.69
CA GLU A 35 30.26 -5.57 -6.12
C GLU A 35 29.79 -4.23 -6.67
N VAL A 36 30.76 -3.36 -6.92
CA VAL A 36 30.57 -2.17 -7.72
C VAL A 36 30.65 -2.64 -9.17
N VAL A 37 29.50 -2.77 -9.81
CA VAL A 37 29.49 -2.71 -11.27
C VAL A 37 29.74 -1.25 -11.59
N GLU A 38 30.92 -0.96 -12.13
CA GLU A 38 31.49 0.38 -12.31
C GLU A 38 30.42 1.44 -12.69
N GLY A 39 30.09 2.31 -11.74
CA GLY A 39 29.13 3.40 -11.91
C GLY A 39 27.64 3.04 -11.98
N GLN A 40 27.26 1.76 -11.94
CA GLN A 40 25.86 1.31 -12.13
C GLN A 40 25.11 1.01 -10.83
N LYS A 41 25.73 0.25 -9.92
CA LYS A 41 25.13 -0.12 -8.63
C LYS A 41 26.18 -0.33 -7.54
N ALA A 42 25.78 -0.15 -6.29
CA ALA A 42 26.62 -0.39 -5.12
C ALA A 42 25.84 -1.17 -4.04
N ILE A 43 26.52 -2.10 -3.37
CA ILE A 43 25.94 -2.97 -2.34
C ILE A 43 26.43 -2.56 -0.95
N PHE A 44 25.51 -2.50 0.00
CA PHE A 44 25.72 -2.08 1.38
C PHE A 44 25.20 -3.14 2.35
N ASP A 45 25.86 -3.23 3.50
CA ASP A 45 25.30 -3.82 4.71
C ASP A 45 24.28 -2.84 5.31
N LEU A 46 23.19 -3.38 5.85
CA LEU A 46 22.22 -2.62 6.66
C LEU A 46 22.58 -2.81 8.14
N VAL A 47 22.86 -1.72 8.83
CA VAL A 47 23.30 -1.69 10.22
C VAL A 47 22.27 -0.96 11.06
N VAL A 48 21.66 -1.64 12.03
CA VAL A 48 20.67 -1.07 12.95
C VAL A 48 21.06 -1.45 14.37
N GLY A 49 21.48 -0.46 15.16
CA GLY A 49 22.05 -0.71 16.49
C GLY A 49 23.29 -1.59 16.40
N ASP A 50 23.25 -2.74 17.05
CA ASP A 50 24.29 -3.77 17.06
C ASP A 50 24.12 -4.85 15.96
N ARG A 51 22.99 -4.84 15.24
CA ARG A 51 22.68 -5.82 14.19
C ARG A 51 23.20 -5.37 12.84
N VAL A 52 23.72 -6.33 12.07
CA VAL A 52 24.23 -6.13 10.71
C VAL A 52 23.64 -7.19 9.78
N ALA A 53 22.82 -6.75 8.82
CA ALA A 53 22.41 -7.57 7.69
C ALA A 53 23.39 -7.35 6.53
N LYS A 54 24.22 -8.36 6.25
CA LYS A 54 25.28 -8.25 5.25
C LYS A 54 24.70 -8.19 3.84
N ARG A 55 25.24 -7.30 3.00
CA ARG A 55 24.87 -7.15 1.58
C ARG A 55 23.36 -7.01 1.35
N ALA A 56 22.68 -6.39 2.31
CA ALA A 56 21.22 -6.30 2.35
C ALA A 56 20.63 -5.24 1.44
N VAL A 57 21.41 -4.24 1.02
CA VAL A 57 20.90 -3.08 0.29
C VAL A 57 21.69 -2.89 -1.00
N THR A 58 20.99 -2.76 -2.12
CA THR A 58 21.57 -2.36 -3.41
C THR A 58 21.07 -0.97 -3.78
N LYS A 59 21.99 -0.02 -3.96
CA LYS A 59 21.70 1.30 -4.54
C LYS A 59 22.00 1.32 -6.03
N PHE A 60 21.12 1.90 -6.82
CA PHE A 60 21.26 1.99 -8.27
C PHE A 60 21.54 3.43 -8.70
N ALA A 61 22.59 3.62 -9.50
CA ALA A 61 23.04 4.94 -9.97
C ALA A 61 22.64 5.22 -11.43
N THR A 62 22.18 4.21 -12.17
CA THR A 62 21.87 4.30 -13.61
C THR A 62 20.63 3.49 -13.99
N GLY A 63 20.08 3.76 -15.18
CA GLY A 63 18.94 3.05 -15.76
C GLY A 63 17.59 3.48 -15.17
N ASP A 64 16.54 2.70 -15.46
CA ASP A 64 15.16 3.03 -15.07
C ASP A 64 14.90 2.99 -13.55
N VAL A 65 15.86 2.45 -12.79
CA VAL A 65 15.83 2.40 -11.32
C VAL A 65 16.90 3.29 -10.70
N LYS A 66 17.42 4.26 -11.47
CA LYS A 66 18.32 5.27 -10.94
C LYS A 66 17.70 5.95 -9.72
N ASP A 67 18.54 6.20 -8.72
CA ASP A 67 18.19 6.83 -7.44
C ASP A 67 17.24 5.98 -6.56
N LEU A 68 16.97 4.74 -6.95
CA LEU A 68 16.25 3.76 -6.13
C LEU A 68 17.20 2.83 -5.38
N VAL A 69 16.67 2.24 -4.32
CA VAL A 69 17.33 1.22 -3.50
C VAL A 69 16.45 -0.01 -3.38
N LYS A 70 17.07 -1.18 -3.51
CA LYS A 70 16.44 -2.47 -3.21
C LYS A 70 16.97 -2.95 -1.87
N ILE A 71 16.07 -3.40 -0.99
CA ILE A 71 16.41 -4.07 0.26
C ILE A 71 16.02 -5.54 0.08
N GLU A 72 16.95 -6.44 0.39
CA GLU A 72 16.69 -7.88 0.34
C GLU A 72 15.61 -8.25 1.37
N PHE A 73 14.60 -9.01 0.94
CA PHE A 73 13.44 -9.29 1.79
C PHE A 73 13.84 -10.01 3.10
N GLY A 74 14.69 -11.04 3.00
CA GLY A 74 15.19 -11.76 4.17
C GLY A 74 16.16 -10.98 5.07
N ALA A 75 16.50 -9.73 4.73
CA ALA A 75 17.39 -8.91 5.55
C ALA A 75 16.66 -8.12 6.64
N ALA A 76 15.35 -7.95 6.55
CA ALA A 76 14.54 -7.31 7.57
C ALA A 76 13.89 -8.36 8.49
N ASP A 77 13.67 -8.00 9.76
CA ASP A 77 12.97 -8.85 10.71
C ASP A 77 11.47 -8.99 10.38
N ALA A 78 10.88 -7.95 9.78
CA ALA A 78 9.48 -7.91 9.38
C ALA A 78 9.28 -6.92 8.21
N TRP A 79 8.30 -7.21 7.37
CA TRP A 79 7.84 -6.37 6.27
C TRP A 79 6.36 -6.11 6.41
N PHE A 80 5.92 -4.89 6.11
CA PHE A 80 4.51 -4.52 6.26
C PHE A 80 3.94 -3.97 4.95
N GLU A 81 2.75 -4.46 4.58
CA GLU A 81 1.85 -3.81 3.62
C GLU A 81 0.73 -3.13 4.42
N GLU A 82 0.76 -1.79 4.47
CA GLU A 82 0.02 -1.02 5.50
C GLU A 82 0.35 -1.53 6.90
N GLU A 83 -0.64 -2.04 7.65
CA GLU A 83 -0.44 -2.57 9.01
C GLU A 83 -0.31 -4.10 9.04
N GLU A 84 -0.31 -4.78 7.88
CA GLU A 84 -0.25 -6.23 7.81
C GLU A 84 1.16 -6.72 7.50
N GLU A 85 1.69 -7.57 8.38
CA GLU A 85 2.99 -8.20 8.16
C GLU A 85 2.93 -9.22 7.01
N ILE A 86 3.96 -9.21 6.17
CA ILE A 86 4.19 -10.17 5.09
C ILE A 86 5.52 -10.89 5.29
N PHE A 87 5.59 -12.17 4.89
CA PHE A 87 6.63 -13.08 5.39
C PHE A 87 7.59 -13.66 4.35
N VAL A 88 7.27 -13.63 3.05
CA VAL A 88 8.04 -14.38 2.04
C VAL A 88 8.63 -13.48 0.96
N HIS A 89 7.77 -12.74 0.29
CA HIS A 89 8.13 -11.79 -0.75
C HIS A 89 6.99 -10.77 -0.90
N PRO A 90 7.25 -9.61 -1.53
CA PRO A 90 6.19 -8.69 -1.91
C PRO A 90 5.08 -9.41 -2.69
N LYS A 91 3.82 -9.10 -2.40
CA LYS A 91 2.71 -9.73 -3.13
C LYS A 91 2.64 -9.16 -4.54
N ASP A 92 2.33 -9.99 -5.54
CA ASP A 92 2.20 -9.57 -6.95
C ASP A 92 0.90 -8.77 -7.18
N PRO A 93 0.91 -7.43 -7.33
CA PRO A 93 -0.29 -6.61 -7.45
C PRO A 93 -1.14 -6.91 -8.70
N TYR A 94 -0.61 -7.67 -9.67
CA TYR A 94 -1.26 -7.93 -10.96
C TYR A 94 -1.61 -9.39 -11.22
N LYS A 95 -1.15 -10.35 -10.38
CA LYS A 95 -1.46 -11.77 -10.61
C LYS A 95 -2.95 -12.06 -10.43
N ALA A 96 -3.59 -12.06 -11.58
CA ALA A 96 -4.99 -12.35 -11.88
C ALA A 96 -5.20 -13.78 -12.41
N SER A 97 -4.32 -14.75 -12.09
CA SER A 97 -4.36 -16.06 -12.76
C SER A 97 -5.34 -17.07 -12.18
N CYS A 98 -6.13 -16.73 -11.16
CA CYS A 98 -7.34 -17.47 -10.79
C CYS A 98 -8.14 -16.67 -9.75
N SER A 99 -9.26 -16.07 -10.17
CA SER A 99 -10.10 -15.15 -9.38
C SER A 99 -9.47 -13.77 -9.16
N SER A 100 -10.32 -12.74 -9.22
CA SER A 100 -9.99 -11.34 -8.93
C SER A 100 -9.19 -11.20 -7.63
N ARG A 101 -8.05 -10.50 -7.65
CA ARG A 101 -7.34 -10.16 -6.41
C ARG A 101 -8.15 -9.12 -5.64
N VAL A 102 -8.40 -9.43 -4.37
CA VAL A 102 -9.04 -8.57 -3.38
C VAL A 102 -8.18 -8.62 -2.13
N ASP A 103 -7.52 -7.51 -1.79
CA ASP A 103 -6.88 -7.35 -0.49
C ASP A 103 -7.70 -6.41 0.36
N VAL A 104 -7.78 -6.72 1.65
CA VAL A 104 -8.48 -5.91 2.65
C VAL A 104 -7.50 -5.64 3.78
N LEU A 105 -6.69 -4.60 3.62
CA LEU A 105 -5.63 -4.29 4.56
C LEU A 105 -6.17 -3.42 5.70
N GLN A 106 -5.81 -3.76 6.94
CA GLN A 106 -6.00 -2.84 8.05
C GLN A 106 -5.09 -1.62 7.89
N SER A 107 -5.61 -0.42 8.17
CA SER A 107 -4.82 0.80 8.21
C SER A 107 -5.15 1.62 9.46
N SER A 108 -4.18 2.37 9.96
CA SER A 108 -4.37 3.33 11.06
C SER A 108 -4.58 4.76 10.58
N LYS A 109 -4.65 4.96 9.27
CA LYS A 109 -4.85 6.28 8.65
C LYS A 109 -6.13 6.92 9.14
N HIS A 110 -6.10 8.24 9.31
CA HIS A 110 -7.29 9.01 9.61
C HIS A 110 -8.06 9.30 8.33
N VAL A 111 -9.25 8.70 8.17
CA VAL A 111 -10.10 8.89 7.00
C VAL A 111 -11.35 9.65 7.40
N VAL A 112 -11.59 10.77 6.71
CA VAL A 112 -12.82 11.59 6.85
C VAL A 112 -13.51 11.67 5.49
N VAL A 113 -14.81 11.40 5.48
CA VAL A 113 -15.66 11.49 4.29
C VAL A 113 -16.70 12.58 4.49
N LYS A 114 -16.83 13.46 3.49
CA LYS A 114 -17.86 14.50 3.47
C LYS A 114 -18.72 14.44 2.21
N VAL A 115 -20.02 14.68 2.39
CA VAL A 115 -21.01 14.84 1.33
C VAL A 115 -21.51 16.28 1.39
N ASP A 116 -21.33 17.05 0.32
CA ASP A 116 -21.67 18.48 0.26
C ASP A 116 -21.17 19.29 1.47
N GLY A 117 -19.94 19.00 1.91
CA GLY A 117 -19.29 19.66 3.05
C GLY A 117 -19.70 19.14 4.43
N VAL A 118 -20.69 18.24 4.51
CA VAL A 118 -21.15 17.61 5.76
C VAL A 118 -20.35 16.34 6.00
N GLU A 119 -19.75 16.22 7.20
CA GLU A 119 -19.06 14.99 7.62
C GLU A 119 -20.05 13.85 7.84
N VAL A 120 -19.82 12.74 7.14
CA VAL A 120 -20.68 11.55 7.20
C VAL A 120 -19.95 10.31 7.71
N ALA A 121 -18.61 10.31 7.69
CA ALA A 121 -17.79 9.26 8.30
C ALA A 121 -16.43 9.83 8.75
N ASN A 122 -15.92 9.30 9.85
CA ASN A 122 -14.64 9.69 10.46
C ASN A 122 -14.08 8.50 11.24
N THR A 123 -12.92 7.97 10.82
CA THR A 123 -12.33 6.76 11.41
C THR A 123 -10.81 6.77 11.39
N HIS A 124 -10.20 6.17 12.40
CA HIS A 124 -8.76 5.86 12.48
C HIS A 124 -8.48 4.37 12.29
N GLN A 125 -9.49 3.58 11.91
CA GLN A 125 -9.38 2.14 11.67
C GLN A 125 -10.08 1.75 10.36
N PRO A 126 -9.77 2.39 9.22
CA PRO A 126 -10.32 1.98 7.94
C PRO A 126 -9.79 0.60 7.50
N ARG A 127 -10.55 -0.06 6.62
CA ARG A 127 -10.09 -1.19 5.81
C ARG A 127 -9.85 -0.70 4.40
N LEU A 128 -8.61 -0.80 3.92
CA LEU A 128 -8.25 -0.43 2.56
C LEU A 128 -8.50 -1.63 1.64
N LEU A 129 -9.45 -1.46 0.73
CA LEU A 129 -9.85 -2.46 -0.23
C LEU A 129 -9.10 -2.22 -1.54
N PHE A 130 -8.24 -3.16 -1.93
CA PHE A 130 -7.56 -3.16 -3.22
C PHE A 130 -8.16 -4.26 -4.08
N GLU A 131 -8.87 -3.88 -5.14
CA GLU A 131 -9.61 -4.82 -5.97
C GLU A 131 -9.40 -4.57 -7.46
N THR A 132 -9.46 -5.66 -8.23
CA THR A 132 -9.33 -5.63 -9.69
C THR A 132 -10.64 -5.95 -10.43
N SER A 133 -11.56 -6.70 -9.80
CA SER A 133 -12.94 -6.88 -10.26
C SER A 133 -13.73 -7.67 -9.21
N LEU A 134 -14.53 -6.99 -8.38
CA LEU A 134 -15.38 -7.72 -7.43
C LEU A 134 -16.56 -8.40 -8.11
N ARG A 135 -16.72 -9.69 -7.84
CA ARG A 135 -17.95 -10.44 -8.15
C ARG A 135 -18.83 -10.48 -6.91
N GLY A 136 -19.87 -9.65 -6.87
CA GLY A 136 -20.85 -9.63 -5.78
C GLY A 136 -22.02 -8.68 -6.03
N THR A 137 -23.11 -8.83 -5.29
CA THR A 137 -24.25 -7.91 -5.35
C THR A 137 -24.06 -6.80 -4.33
N ALA A 138 -23.69 -5.61 -4.81
CA ALA A 138 -23.62 -4.41 -3.99
C ALA A 138 -25.03 -3.94 -3.61
N ASN A 139 -25.15 -3.44 -2.38
CA ASN A 139 -26.35 -2.79 -1.85
C ASN A 139 -26.02 -1.33 -1.57
N TYR A 140 -27.00 -0.45 -1.63
CA TYR A 140 -26.77 0.99 -1.56
C TYR A 140 -27.56 1.63 -0.42
N TYR A 141 -26.96 2.68 0.16
CA TYR A 141 -27.66 3.61 1.02
C TYR A 141 -27.51 5.04 0.47
N SER A 142 -28.59 5.79 0.62
CA SER A 142 -28.61 7.24 0.39
C SER A 142 -28.43 7.96 1.73
N VAL A 143 -27.75 9.11 1.72
CA VAL A 143 -27.52 9.93 2.91
C VAL A 143 -28.46 11.12 2.90
N ARG A 144 -29.26 11.27 3.94
CA ARG A 144 -30.06 12.50 4.15
C ARG A 144 -29.22 13.53 4.89
N LEU A 145 -28.95 14.65 4.24
CA LEU A 145 -28.17 15.75 4.80
C LEU A 145 -29.00 16.62 5.76
N PRO A 146 -28.36 17.36 6.68
CA PRO A 146 -29.05 18.26 7.62
C PRO A 146 -29.91 19.35 6.95
N ASN A 147 -29.56 19.75 5.72
CA ASN A 147 -30.34 20.70 4.92
C ASN A 147 -31.59 20.07 4.27
N GLY A 148 -31.86 18.78 4.50
CA GLY A 148 -33.00 18.04 3.95
C GLY A 148 -32.73 17.36 2.60
N GLN A 149 -31.64 17.70 1.93
CA GLN A 149 -31.25 17.09 0.65
C GLN A 149 -30.91 15.60 0.84
N LEU A 150 -31.27 14.79 -0.16
CA LEU A 150 -30.92 13.39 -0.22
C LEU A 150 -29.76 13.21 -1.21
N ALA A 151 -28.62 12.73 -0.72
CA ALA A 151 -27.52 12.29 -1.55
C ALA A 151 -27.72 10.81 -1.88
N GLU A 152 -28.15 10.53 -3.11
CA GLU A 152 -28.59 9.21 -3.53
C GLU A 152 -27.41 8.28 -3.85
N ASP A 153 -27.49 7.05 -3.33
CA ASP A 153 -26.57 5.94 -3.60
C ASP A 153 -25.08 6.36 -3.51
N VAL A 154 -24.75 7.13 -2.47
CA VAL A 154 -23.39 7.58 -2.17
C VAL A 154 -22.62 6.57 -1.31
N VAL A 155 -23.33 5.66 -0.65
CA VAL A 155 -22.77 4.58 0.15
C VAL A 155 -23.12 3.25 -0.48
N TRP A 156 -22.15 2.36 -0.57
CA TRP A 156 -22.35 0.98 -1.00
C TRP A 156 -21.78 -0.02 0.02
N TRP A 157 -22.31 -1.24 0.04
CA TRP A 157 -21.85 -2.30 0.93
C TRP A 157 -22.24 -3.69 0.42
N TYR A 158 -21.58 -4.73 0.93
CA TYR A 158 -21.94 -6.11 0.66
C TYR A 158 -22.65 -6.76 1.85
N ARG A 159 -23.90 -7.18 1.63
CA ARG A 159 -24.66 -7.95 2.62
C ARG A 159 -24.04 -9.31 2.88
N ASN A 160 -23.66 -9.99 1.81
CA ASN A 160 -23.01 -11.30 1.82
C ASN A 160 -21.80 -11.21 0.87
N PRO A 161 -20.65 -10.71 1.33
CA PRO A 161 -19.44 -10.72 0.50
C PRO A 161 -19.05 -12.17 0.18
N VAL A 162 -18.41 -12.36 -0.97
CA VAL A 162 -17.76 -13.64 -1.29
C VAL A 162 -16.69 -13.96 -0.25
N LEU A 163 -16.32 -15.24 -0.11
CA LEU A 163 -15.44 -15.71 0.97
C LEU A 163 -14.10 -14.96 0.99
N GLU A 164 -13.55 -14.69 -0.19
CA GLU A 164 -12.32 -13.94 -0.42
C GLU A 164 -12.40 -12.49 0.11
N CYS A 165 -13.62 -11.96 0.26
CA CYS A 165 -13.92 -10.61 0.74
C CYS A 165 -14.58 -10.62 2.13
N GLY A 166 -14.51 -11.73 2.87
CA GLY A 166 -15.17 -11.86 4.17
C GLY A 166 -14.77 -10.76 5.16
N ALA A 167 -13.57 -10.21 5.03
CA ALA A 167 -13.02 -9.16 5.88
C ALA A 167 -13.78 -7.81 5.78
N ILE A 168 -14.47 -7.52 4.67
CA ILE A 168 -15.30 -6.31 4.53
C ILE A 168 -16.77 -6.53 4.94
N LYS A 169 -17.13 -7.69 5.48
CA LYS A 169 -18.49 -7.94 5.94
C LYS A 169 -18.88 -6.96 7.05
N GLY A 170 -19.98 -6.25 6.85
CA GLY A 170 -20.48 -5.25 7.80
C GLY A 170 -19.82 -3.87 7.69
N TYR A 171 -18.86 -3.70 6.77
CA TYR A 171 -18.31 -2.39 6.41
C TYR A 171 -19.15 -1.73 5.33
N VAL A 172 -19.04 -0.41 5.25
CA VAL A 172 -19.59 0.42 4.17
C VAL A 172 -18.45 1.13 3.45
N ALA A 173 -18.65 1.42 2.17
CA ALA A 173 -17.72 2.16 1.33
C ALA A 173 -18.46 3.32 0.65
N PHE A 174 -17.68 4.31 0.20
CA PHE A 174 -18.18 5.50 -0.46
C PHE A 174 -17.58 5.58 -1.86
N TYR A 175 -18.36 6.07 -2.81
CA TYR A 175 -17.87 6.43 -4.14
C TYR A 175 -17.05 7.70 -4.06
N ASP A 176 -15.75 7.61 -4.33
CA ASP A 176 -14.84 8.76 -4.27
C ASP A 176 -15.23 9.83 -5.29
N GLU A 177 -15.84 9.45 -6.41
CA GLU A 177 -16.37 10.38 -7.40
C GLU A 177 -17.60 11.18 -6.90
N LYS A 178 -18.30 10.70 -5.86
CA LYS A 178 -19.50 11.32 -5.29
C LYS A 178 -19.27 12.06 -3.97
N VAL A 179 -18.09 11.92 -3.37
CA VAL A 179 -17.79 12.45 -2.02
C VAL A 179 -16.46 13.19 -1.99
N ASP A 180 -16.22 13.97 -0.95
CA ASP A 180 -14.87 14.43 -0.65
C ASP A 180 -14.24 13.52 0.40
N VAL A 181 -13.01 13.08 0.15
CA VAL A 181 -12.24 12.23 1.08
C VAL A 181 -10.98 12.98 1.55
N TRP A 182 -10.71 12.89 2.85
CA TRP A 182 -9.43 13.28 3.43
C TRP A 182 -8.75 12.06 4.03
N VAL A 183 -7.45 11.94 3.79
CA VAL A 183 -6.58 10.92 4.37
C VAL A 183 -5.46 11.66 5.10
N ASP A 184 -5.33 11.42 6.41
CA ASP A 184 -4.37 12.09 7.29
C ASP A 184 -4.39 13.63 7.15
N GLY A 185 -5.59 14.18 7.04
CA GLY A 185 -5.82 15.63 6.88
C GLY A 185 -5.60 16.17 5.46
N VAL A 186 -5.16 15.35 4.50
CA VAL A 186 -4.94 15.75 3.11
C VAL A 186 -6.14 15.38 2.24
N LYS A 187 -6.72 16.38 1.56
CA LYS A 187 -7.84 16.16 0.63
C LYS A 187 -7.36 15.34 -0.59
N GLN A 188 -8.06 14.27 -0.89
CA GLN A 188 -7.81 13.44 -2.08
C GLN A 188 -8.49 14.04 -3.30
N ALA A 189 -7.91 13.78 -4.48
CA ALA A 189 -8.57 14.12 -5.74
C ALA A 189 -9.80 13.24 -5.96
N ARG A 190 -10.79 13.79 -6.65
CA ARG A 190 -11.91 13.02 -7.22
C ARG A 190 -11.58 12.61 -8.64
#